data_AF-A0A1I6HJE6-F1
#
_entry.id   AF-A0A1I6HJE6-F1
#
_cell.length_a   1.000
_cell.length_b   1.000
_cell.length_c   1.000
_cell.angle_alpha   90.00
_cell.angle_beta   90.00
_cell.angle_gamma   90.00
#
_symmetry.space_group_name_H-M   'P 1'
#
loop_
_entity.id
_entity.type
_entity.pdbx_description
1 polymer ?
#
loop_
_entity_poly.entity_id
_entity_poly.type
_entity_poly.pdbx_seq_one_letter_code
_entity_poly.pdbx_strand_id
1 'polypeptide(L)'
;MSATNKASSGYSGTPLHRKLGIKEGMKLLVIEGPIPYRDFFNEWPKVNDLVELATLQSIESRELDAGTFDFIHLFASTFESLERGLAVAHSMMTQKGMVWVSWPKKASGLNSEIGKFDVMQTGLSMGLVDVKVASIDETWSGHKFVIPVKDRT
;
A
#
# COMPACT_ATOMS: atom_id res chain seq x y z
N MET A 1 -27.00 4.14 -7.73
CA MET A 1 -26.29 3.57 -8.89
C MET A 1 -24.98 4.33 -9.03
N SER A 2 -23.91 3.84 -8.38
CA SER A 2 -22.60 4.49 -8.50
C SER A 2 -21.86 3.86 -9.66
N ALA A 3 -21.54 4.66 -10.67
CA ALA A 3 -20.72 4.24 -11.79
C ALA A 3 -19.32 3.88 -11.28
N THR A 4 -18.96 2.60 -11.36
CA THR A 4 -17.60 2.13 -11.16
C THR A 4 -16.77 2.61 -12.35
N ASN A 5 -16.09 3.75 -12.19
CA ASN A 5 -15.12 4.22 -13.16
C ASN A 5 -13.93 3.26 -13.14
N LYS A 6 -13.81 2.46 -14.20
CA LYS A 6 -12.67 1.58 -14.43
C LYS A 6 -11.42 2.45 -14.59
N ALA A 7 -10.47 2.32 -13.65
CA ALA A 7 -9.29 3.18 -13.57
C ALA A 7 -8.48 3.15 -14.88
N SER A 8 -8.39 4.30 -15.56
CA SER A 8 -7.51 4.49 -16.71
C SER A 8 -6.15 4.98 -16.22
N SER A 9 -5.16 4.09 -16.16
CA SER A 9 -3.83 4.43 -15.65
C SER A 9 -3.04 5.24 -16.68
N GLY A 10 -2.56 6.42 -16.30
CA GLY A 10 -1.73 7.29 -17.14
C GLY A 10 -0.39 6.67 -17.62
N TYR A 11 -0.11 6.90 -18.90
CA TYR A 11 1.17 7.03 -19.62
C TYR A 11 2.40 6.14 -19.33
N SER A 12 2.27 5.00 -18.68
CA SER A 12 3.29 3.94 -18.79
C SER A 12 2.62 2.65 -19.23
N GLY A 13 2.99 2.10 -20.39
CA GLY A 13 2.54 0.77 -20.84
C GLY A 13 2.94 -0.38 -19.91
N THR A 14 3.63 -0.09 -18.80
CA THR A 14 3.97 -1.05 -17.74
C THR A 14 2.76 -1.33 -16.85
N PRO A 15 2.29 -2.59 -16.75
CA PRO A 15 1.20 -2.97 -15.86
C PRO A 15 1.43 -2.55 -14.41
N LEU A 16 0.35 -2.17 -13.72
CA LEU A 16 0.42 -1.64 -12.35
C LEU A 16 1.15 -2.59 -11.39
N HIS A 17 0.90 -3.91 -11.47
CA HIS A 17 1.55 -4.88 -10.58
C HIS A 17 3.09 -4.84 -10.71
N ARG A 18 3.63 -4.69 -11.94
CA ARG A 18 5.06 -4.54 -12.17
C ARG A 18 5.59 -3.21 -11.63
N LYS A 19 4.81 -2.14 -11.78
CA LYS A 19 5.17 -0.81 -11.25
C LYS A 19 5.30 -0.83 -9.73
N LEU A 20 4.40 -1.53 -9.05
CA LEU A 20 4.39 -1.72 -7.60
C LEU A 20 5.42 -2.74 -7.11
N GLY A 21 5.93 -3.59 -8.02
CA GLY A 21 6.91 -4.62 -7.70
C GLY A 21 6.29 -5.91 -7.14
N ILE A 22 5.00 -6.13 -7.39
CA ILE A 22 4.30 -7.37 -7.06
C ILE A 22 4.77 -8.46 -8.03
N LYS A 23 5.23 -9.58 -7.47
CA LYS A 23 5.77 -10.73 -8.21
C LYS A 23 4.94 -11.99 -7.94
N GLU A 24 5.08 -12.97 -8.82
CA GLU A 24 4.53 -14.31 -8.62
C GLU A 24 5.05 -14.91 -7.30
N GLY A 25 4.18 -15.61 -6.59
CA GLY A 25 4.48 -16.26 -5.32
C GLY A 25 4.50 -15.34 -4.08
N MET A 26 4.27 -14.03 -4.22
CA MET A 26 4.21 -13.14 -3.04
C MET A 26 2.94 -13.36 -2.22
N LYS A 27 3.04 -13.12 -0.91
CA LYS A 27 1.88 -12.93 -0.02
C LYS A 27 1.59 -11.45 0.13
N LEU A 28 0.35 -11.05 -0.15
CA LEU A 28 -0.08 -9.66 -0.16
C LEU A 28 -1.01 -9.36 1.01
N LEU A 29 -0.80 -8.22 1.67
CA LEU A 29 -1.73 -7.63 2.61
C LEU A 29 -2.18 -6.26 2.10
N VAL A 30 -3.47 -5.99 2.15
CA VAL A 30 -4.07 -4.69 1.82
C VAL A 30 -4.81 -4.20 3.04
N ILE A 31 -4.57 -2.95 3.41
CA ILE A 31 -5.11 -2.33 4.62
C ILE A 31 -5.88 -1.07 4.20
N GLU A 32 -7.12 -0.95 4.65
CA GLU A 32 -8.02 0.19 4.37
C GLU A 32 -8.26 0.39 2.85
N GLY A 33 -8.23 -0.70 2.08
CA GLY A 33 -8.41 -0.66 0.63
C GLY A 33 -9.77 -0.04 0.24
N PRO A 34 -9.81 0.97 -0.65
CA PRO A 34 -11.04 1.71 -0.95
C PRO A 34 -12.00 0.95 -1.88
N ILE A 35 -11.50 -0.06 -2.58
CA ILE A 35 -12.20 -0.98 -3.48
C ILE A 35 -11.52 -2.34 -3.40
N PRO A 36 -12.14 -3.44 -3.89
CA PRO A 36 -11.46 -4.72 -4.00
C PRO A 36 -10.11 -4.57 -4.71
N TYR A 37 -9.03 -5.06 -4.11
CA TYR A 37 -7.68 -4.68 -4.54
C TYR A 37 -7.38 -5.10 -5.98
N ARG A 38 -7.95 -6.22 -6.44
CA ARG A 38 -7.80 -6.69 -7.83
C ARG A 38 -8.34 -5.70 -8.86
N ASP A 39 -9.32 -4.86 -8.50
CA ASP A 39 -9.95 -3.92 -9.43
C ASP A 39 -9.03 -2.76 -9.83
N PHE A 40 -7.93 -2.55 -9.11
CA PHE A 40 -6.87 -1.62 -9.53
C PHE A 40 -6.04 -2.14 -10.71
N PHE A 41 -6.13 -3.43 -11.06
CA PHE A 41 -5.21 -4.08 -11.97
C PHE A 41 -5.91 -4.60 -13.23
N ASN A 42 -5.40 -4.20 -14.40
CA ASN A 42 -5.78 -4.84 -15.67
C ASN A 42 -5.16 -6.22 -15.85
N GLU A 43 -4.05 -6.48 -15.16
CA GLU A 43 -3.34 -7.77 -15.15
C GLU A 43 -2.99 -8.14 -13.71
N TRP A 44 -3.42 -9.33 -13.29
CA TRP A 44 -3.21 -9.84 -11.94
C TRP A 44 -2.14 -10.94 -11.93
N PRO A 45 -1.06 -10.80 -11.14
CA PRO A 45 -0.04 -11.85 -11.02
C PRO A 45 -0.54 -13.04 -10.18
N LYS A 46 0.06 -14.22 -10.39
CA LYS A 46 -0.18 -15.42 -9.57
C LYS A 46 0.47 -15.26 -8.20
N VAL A 47 -0.21 -14.60 -7.27
CA VAL A 47 0.23 -14.45 -5.88
C VAL A 47 -0.16 -15.68 -5.07
N ASN A 48 0.62 -15.98 -4.02
CA ASN A 48 0.34 -17.11 -3.13
C ASN A 48 -0.86 -16.83 -2.22
N ASP A 49 -1.02 -15.57 -1.82
CA ASP A 49 -2.13 -15.14 -0.98
C ASP A 49 -2.44 -13.66 -1.16
N LEU A 50 -3.70 -13.29 -0.94
CA LEU A 50 -4.17 -11.91 -0.86
C LEU A 50 -5.11 -11.78 0.33
N VAL A 51 -4.65 -11.04 1.33
CA VAL A 51 -5.43 -10.68 2.51
C VAL A 51 -5.85 -9.23 2.41
N GLU A 52 -7.15 -8.96 2.49
CA GLU A 52 -7.71 -7.59 2.49
C GLU A 52 -8.35 -7.31 3.85
N LEU A 53 -7.93 -6.22 4.48
CA LEU A 53 -8.50 -5.68 5.71
C LEU A 53 -9.21 -4.38 5.36
N ALA A 54 -10.54 -4.40 5.38
CA ALA A 54 -11.35 -3.23 5.07
C ALA A 54 -11.13 -2.09 6.07
N THR A 55 -10.81 -2.43 7.33
CA THR A 55 -10.47 -1.46 8.39
C THR A 55 -9.31 -1.96 9.24
N LEU A 56 -8.56 -1.05 9.86
CA LEU A 56 -7.50 -1.40 10.82
C LEU A 56 -8.02 -2.20 12.01
N GLN A 57 -9.26 -1.95 12.46
CA GLN A 57 -9.89 -2.70 13.54
C GLN A 57 -10.04 -4.20 13.22
N SER A 58 -10.15 -4.53 11.93
CA SER A 58 -10.28 -5.92 11.49
C SER A 58 -9.04 -6.75 11.84
N ILE A 59 -7.88 -6.12 12.08
CA ILE A 59 -6.65 -6.86 12.41
C ILE A 59 -6.72 -7.54 13.77
N GLU A 60 -7.39 -6.93 14.76
CA GLU A 60 -7.48 -7.47 16.13
C GLU A 60 -8.26 -8.78 16.17
N SER A 61 -9.18 -8.97 15.22
CA SER A 61 -9.99 -10.17 15.08
C SER A 61 -9.32 -11.30 14.30
N ARG A 62 -8.09 -11.08 13.78
CA ARG A 62 -7.38 -12.04 12.92
C ARG A 62 -6.05 -12.43 13.51
N GLU A 63 -5.79 -13.73 13.52
CA GLU A 63 -4.46 -14.27 13.81
C GLU A 63 -3.58 -14.09 12.56
N LEU A 64 -2.92 -12.94 12.45
CA LEU A 64 -1.90 -12.67 11.45
C LEU A 64 -0.52 -12.64 12.11
N ASP A 65 0.38 -13.48 11.62
CA ASP A 65 1.74 -13.54 12.13
C ASP A 65 2.57 -12.35 11.62
N ALA A 66 3.37 -11.77 12.52
CA ALA A 66 4.35 -10.75 12.15
C ALA A 66 5.35 -11.28 11.12
N GLY A 67 5.84 -10.40 10.24
CA GLY A 67 6.82 -10.77 9.22
C GLY A 67 6.33 -11.73 8.14
N THR A 68 5.02 -11.82 7.89
CA THR A 68 4.42 -12.79 6.96
C THR A 68 4.33 -12.31 5.51
N PHE A 69 4.15 -11.00 5.30
CA PHE A 69 3.77 -10.48 3.98
C PHE A 69 4.96 -9.86 3.23
N ASP A 70 5.11 -10.24 1.96
CA ASP A 70 6.15 -9.73 1.07
C ASP A 70 5.80 -8.33 0.53
N PHE A 71 4.50 -8.05 0.44
CA PHE A 71 3.97 -6.82 -0.09
C PHE A 71 2.77 -6.39 0.75
N ILE A 72 2.81 -5.15 1.24
CA ILE A 72 1.71 -4.55 1.98
C ILE A 72 1.31 -3.25 1.29
N HIS A 73 0.02 -3.01 1.12
CA HIS A 73 -0.50 -1.73 0.61
C HIS A 73 -1.47 -1.13 1.62
N LEU A 74 -1.04 -0.05 2.26
CA LEU A 74 -1.83 0.77 3.17
C LEU A 74 -2.45 1.93 2.39
N PHE A 75 -3.74 2.15 2.54
CA PHE A 75 -4.42 3.37 2.11
C PHE A 75 -4.74 4.21 3.35
N ALA A 76 -4.44 5.50 3.29
CA ALA A 76 -4.67 6.42 4.41
C ALA A 76 -5.02 7.82 3.89
N SER A 77 -5.83 8.54 4.66
CA SER A 77 -6.19 9.93 4.38
C SER A 77 -6.12 10.82 5.62
N THR A 78 -5.81 10.25 6.80
CA THR A 78 -5.67 10.96 8.07
C THR A 78 -4.32 10.66 8.70
N PHE A 79 -3.84 11.52 9.59
CA PHE A 79 -2.59 11.26 10.32
C PHE A 79 -2.70 9.97 11.16
N GLU A 80 -3.84 9.76 11.83
CA GLU A 80 -4.06 8.57 12.66
C GLU A 80 -3.99 7.27 11.83
N SER A 81 -4.69 7.22 10.68
CA SER A 81 -4.70 6.04 9.82
C SER A 81 -3.31 5.75 9.23
N LEU A 82 -2.55 6.79 8.90
CA LEU A 82 -1.17 6.67 8.46
C LEU A 82 -0.27 6.09 9.55
N GLU A 83 -0.26 6.67 10.74
CA GLU A 83 0.63 6.26 11.82
C GLU A 83 0.32 4.83 12.30
N ARG A 84 -0.95 4.55 12.61
CA ARG A 84 -1.37 3.22 13.09
C ARG A 84 -1.19 2.18 12.01
N GLY A 85 -1.62 2.47 10.79
CA GLY A 85 -1.55 1.54 9.68
C GLY A 85 -0.13 1.23 9.25
N LEU A 86 0.78 2.22 9.26
CA LEU A 86 2.17 1.99 8.88
C LEU A 86 2.93 1.22 9.96
N ALA A 87 2.64 1.45 11.24
CA ALA A 87 3.19 0.64 12.33
C ALA A 87 2.79 -0.84 12.21
N VAL A 88 1.50 -1.09 11.92
CA VAL A 88 0.97 -2.43 11.64
C VAL A 88 1.66 -3.04 10.42
N ALA A 89 1.72 -2.30 9.31
CA ALA A 89 2.34 -2.78 8.08
C ALA A 89 3.82 -3.11 8.30
N HIS A 90 4.56 -2.28 9.04
CA HIS A 90 5.96 -2.54 9.34
C HIS A 90 6.15 -3.85 10.12
N SER A 91 5.32 -4.11 11.13
CA SER A 91 5.36 -5.36 11.92
C SER A 91 5.04 -6.60 11.07
N MET A 92 4.09 -6.48 10.14
CA MET A 92 3.62 -7.60 9.31
C MET A 92 4.53 -7.88 8.08
N MET A 93 5.44 -6.96 7.76
CA MET A 93 6.30 -7.04 6.57
C MET A 93 7.48 -7.98 6.79
N THR A 94 7.76 -8.85 5.82
CA THR A 94 8.99 -9.67 5.83
C THR A 94 10.25 -8.79 5.79
N GLN A 95 11.39 -9.31 6.23
CA GLN A 95 12.67 -8.56 6.22
C GLN A 95 13.08 -8.02 4.84
N LYS A 96 12.63 -8.69 3.77
CA LYS A 96 12.90 -8.30 2.36
C LYS A 96 11.65 -7.79 1.65
N GLY A 97 10.56 -7.59 2.39
CA GLY A 97 9.28 -7.13 1.88
C GLY A 97 9.26 -5.64 1.56
N MET A 98 8.07 -5.15 1.23
CA MET A 98 7.83 -3.73 1.01
C MET A 98 6.46 -3.29 1.51
N VAL A 99 6.38 -2.04 1.95
CA VAL A 99 5.12 -1.34 2.20
C VAL A 99 4.94 -0.25 1.14
N TRP A 100 3.76 -0.23 0.51
CA TRP A 100 3.25 0.92 -0.22
C TRP A 100 2.24 1.65 0.65
N VAL A 101 2.39 2.95 0.78
CA VAL A 101 1.42 3.82 1.45
C VAL A 101 0.80 4.74 0.40
N SER A 102 -0.52 4.72 0.29
CA SER A 102 -1.28 5.52 -0.67
C SER A 102 -2.22 6.51 -0.02
N TRP A 103 -2.26 7.71 -0.56
CA TRP A 103 -3.13 8.80 -0.14
C TRP A 103 -3.86 9.43 -1.33
N PRO A 104 -5.04 10.04 -1.13
CA PRO A 104 -5.75 10.72 -2.20
C PRO A 104 -4.92 11.89 -2.74
N LYS A 105 -4.87 12.01 -4.07
CA LYS A 105 -4.28 13.18 -4.73
C LYS A 105 -5.13 14.41 -4.45
N LYS A 106 -4.49 15.57 -4.37
CA LYS A 106 -5.21 16.86 -4.31
C LYS A 106 -6.24 17.04 -5.44
N ALA A 107 -5.94 16.50 -6.63
CA ALA A 107 -6.80 16.61 -7.81
C ALA A 107 -7.97 15.60 -7.83
N SER A 108 -8.03 14.62 -6.92
CA SER A 108 -9.10 13.60 -6.93
C SER A 108 -10.44 14.10 -6.38
N GLY A 109 -10.45 15.26 -5.71
CA GLY A 109 -11.64 15.79 -5.02
C GLY A 109 -11.97 15.09 -3.70
N LEU A 110 -11.19 14.07 -3.29
CA LEU A 110 -11.31 13.45 -1.97
C LEU A 110 -10.55 14.26 -0.91
N ASN A 111 -11.12 14.36 0.28
CA ASN A 111 -10.45 14.98 1.42
C ASN A 111 -9.30 14.09 1.93
N SER A 112 -8.16 14.73 2.19
CA SER A 112 -7.00 14.10 2.81
C SER A 112 -6.29 15.12 3.69
N GLU A 113 -6.02 14.75 4.95
CA GLU A 113 -5.20 15.52 5.87
C GLU A 113 -3.71 15.38 5.54
N ILE A 114 -3.35 14.26 4.93
CA ILE A 114 -1.96 13.88 4.64
C ILE A 114 -1.62 14.07 3.15
N GLY A 115 -0.34 14.33 2.89
CA GLY A 115 0.26 14.35 1.57
C GLY A 115 1.58 13.59 1.51
N LYS A 116 2.32 13.80 0.42
CA LYS A 116 3.60 13.12 0.15
C LYS A 116 4.60 13.29 1.31
N PHE A 117 4.73 14.51 1.83
CA PHE A 117 5.74 14.82 2.84
C PHE A 117 5.41 14.16 4.18
N ASP A 118 4.13 14.15 4.58
CA ASP A 118 3.67 13.49 5.79
C ASP A 118 3.95 11.98 5.73
N VAL A 119 3.56 11.34 4.61
CA VAL A 119 3.80 9.91 4.37
C VAL A 119 5.29 9.57 4.41
N MET A 120 6.13 10.37 3.76
CA MET A 120 7.58 10.20 3.76
C MET A 120 8.17 10.35 5.16
N GLN A 121 7.79 11.41 5.88
CA GLN A 121 8.31 11.69 7.21
C GLN A 121 7.92 10.61 8.22
N THR A 122 6.67 10.14 8.21
CA THR A 122 6.23 9.05 9.08
C THR A 122 7.01 7.76 8.81
N GLY A 123 7.18 7.38 7.54
CA GLY A 123 7.97 6.19 7.18
C GLY A 123 9.43 6.27 7.66
N LEU A 124 10.08 7.42 7.45
CA LEU A 124 11.45 7.65 7.92
C LEU A 124 11.56 7.61 9.44
N SER A 125 10.59 8.17 10.18
CA SER A 125 10.57 8.12 11.64
C SER A 125 10.42 6.71 12.21
N MET A 126 9.86 5.78 11.42
CA MET A 126 9.75 4.36 11.76
C MET A 126 10.99 3.55 11.39
N GLY A 127 12.05 4.19 10.90
CA GLY A 127 13.30 3.54 10.50
C GLY A 127 13.27 2.89 9.12
N LEU A 128 12.21 3.12 8.34
CA LEU A 128 12.14 2.68 6.95
C LEU A 128 12.92 3.65 6.04
N VAL A 129 13.25 3.19 4.83
CA VAL A 129 13.78 4.06 3.77
C VAL A 129 12.80 4.14 2.62
N ASP A 130 12.65 5.34 2.06
CA ASP A 130 11.89 5.55 0.84
C ASP A 130 12.64 5.00 -0.39
N VAL A 131 11.87 4.50 -1.36
CA VAL A 131 12.45 3.88 -2.56
C VAL A 131 11.85 4.47 -3.83
N LYS A 132 10.54 4.67 -3.86
CA LYS A 132 9.82 5.02 -5.08
C LYS A 132 8.51 5.70 -4.78
N VAL A 133 8.15 6.70 -5.59
CA VAL A 133 6.80 7.25 -5.66
C VAL A 133 6.16 6.87 -6.99
N ALA A 134 4.86 6.59 -7.00
CA ALA A 134 4.11 6.34 -8.22
C ALA A 134 2.63 6.71 -8.09
N SER A 135 1.99 7.10 -9.19
CA SER A 135 0.53 7.18 -9.27
C SER A 135 -0.05 5.77 -9.19
N ILE A 136 -1.02 5.46 -8.34
CA ILE A 136 -1.68 4.15 -8.35
C ILE A 136 -2.68 4.11 -9.49
N ASP A 137 -3.62 5.06 -9.46
CA ASP A 137 -4.63 5.33 -10.48
C ASP A 137 -4.81 6.85 -10.61
N GLU A 138 -5.96 7.33 -11.07
CA GLU A 138 -6.28 8.76 -11.15
C GLU A 138 -6.45 9.40 -9.76
N THR A 139 -6.91 8.63 -8.77
CA THR A 139 -7.31 9.08 -7.43
C THR A 139 -6.17 9.08 -6.43
N TRP A 140 -5.29 8.08 -6.47
CA TRP A 140 -4.33 7.77 -5.41
C TRP A 140 -2.88 7.94 -5.88
N SER A 141 -2.07 8.58 -5.05
CA SER A 141 -0.59 8.49 -5.13
C SER A 141 -0.12 7.44 -4.14
N GLY A 142 1.00 6.77 -4.45
CA GLY A 142 1.61 5.78 -3.57
C GLY A 142 3.11 6.00 -3.38
N HIS A 143 3.60 5.65 -2.20
CA HIS A 143 5.01 5.73 -1.83
C HIS A 143 5.49 4.39 -1.27
N LYS A 144 6.62 3.91 -1.79
CA LYS A 144 7.23 2.63 -1.43
C LYS A 144 8.30 2.83 -0.36
N PHE A 145 8.20 2.02 0.69
CA PHE A 145 9.17 1.88 1.76
C PHE A 145 9.68 0.45 1.88
N VAL A 146 10.89 0.29 2.40
CA VAL A 146 11.49 -1.00 2.77
C VAL A 146 12.32 -0.83 4.04
N ILE A 147 12.62 -1.95 4.72
CA ILE A 147 13.65 -1.99 5.77
C ILE A 147 15.01 -1.72 5.11
N PRO A 148 15.84 -0.82 5.66
CA PRO A 148 17.19 -0.54 5.15
C PRO A 148 18.01 -1.82 5.07
N VAL A 149 18.81 -1.99 4.01
CA VAL A 149 19.58 -3.24 3.79
C VAL A 149 20.43 -3.64 4.99
N LYS A 150 21.04 -2.65 5.66
CA LYS A 150 21.87 -2.85 6.85
C LYS A 150 21.11 -3.36 8.09
N ASP A 151 19.80 -3.20 8.12
CA ASP A 151 18.94 -3.49 9.27
C ASP A 151 18.08 -4.76 9.04
N ARG A 152 18.30 -5.48 7.92
CA ARG A 152 17.62 -6.74 7.61
C ARG A 152 18.33 -7.90 8.31
N THR A 153 17.54 -8.82 8.87
CA THR A 153 18.03 -10.08 9.46
C THR A 153 18.00 -11.28 8.53
#